data_AF-A0A419HLQ8-F1
#
_entry.id   AF-A0A419HLQ8-F1
#
_cell.length_a   1.000
_cell.length_b   1.000
_cell.length_c   1.000
_cell.angle_alpha   90.00
_cell.angle_beta   90.00
_cell.angle_gamma   90.00
#
_symmetry.space_group_name_H-M   'P 1'
#
loop_
_entity.id
_entity.type
_entity.pdbx_description
1 polymer ?
#
loop_
_entity_poly.entity_id
_entity_poly.type
_entity_poly.pdbx_seq_one_letter_code
_entity_poly.pdbx_strand_id
1 'polypeptide(L)'
;MGLFTVAEARAELARLRPVLDELVRIRADAAELAASLRPGGRDTELGGLPEWKAAQARLDDLMAAVQATGAELKGFAPLLVDFPATLGDDDVLLCWIEGDDELSWYHRVDLGFAGRRPLP
;
A
#
# COMPACT_ATOMS: atom_id res chain seq x y z
N MET A 1 17.90 5.95 -5.13
CA MET A 1 16.45 6.06 -5.28
C MET A 1 16.17 7.47 -5.77
N GLY A 2 15.58 7.63 -6.95
CA GLY A 2 15.30 8.95 -7.53
C GLY A 2 13.99 9.51 -7.01
N LEU A 3 13.81 10.82 -7.12
CA LEU A 3 12.52 11.49 -6.89
C LEU A 3 11.62 11.29 -8.10
N PHE A 4 10.32 11.10 -7.86
CA PHE A 4 9.29 11.02 -8.90
C PHE A 4 8.83 12.41 -9.32
N THR A 5 8.51 12.56 -10.60
CA THR A 5 7.56 13.57 -11.06
C THR A 5 6.11 13.09 -10.83
N VAL A 6 5.14 14.01 -10.85
CA VAL A 6 3.71 13.64 -10.75
C VAL A 6 3.30 12.66 -11.86
N ALA A 7 3.80 12.84 -13.08
CA ALA A 7 3.50 11.95 -14.21
C ALA A 7 4.08 10.56 -14.01
N GLU A 8 5.33 10.45 -13.54
CA GLU A 8 5.96 9.17 -13.23
C GLU A 8 5.26 8.45 -12.08
N ALA A 9 4.91 9.16 -11.00
CA ALA A 9 4.20 8.58 -9.88
C ALA A 9 2.79 8.10 -10.27
N ARG A 10 2.06 8.84 -11.12
CA ARG A 10 0.78 8.38 -11.68
C ARG A 10 0.96 7.10 -12.52
N ALA A 11 1.99 7.06 -13.37
CA ALA A 11 2.27 5.88 -14.18
C ALA A 11 2.71 4.68 -13.34
N GLU A 12 3.48 4.91 -12.27
CA GLU A 12 3.88 3.87 -11.32
C GLU A 12 2.70 3.36 -10.51
N LEU A 13 1.84 4.25 -10.00
CA LEU A 13 0.61 3.85 -9.31
C LEU A 13 -0.28 2.98 -10.22
N ALA A 14 -0.40 3.33 -11.50
CA ALA A 14 -1.15 2.52 -12.46
C ALA A 14 -0.53 1.12 -12.66
N ARG A 15 0.81 1.01 -12.67
CA ARG A 15 1.52 -0.27 -12.70
C ARG A 15 1.35 -1.07 -11.41
N LEU A 16 1.36 -0.39 -10.26
CA LEU A 16 1.21 -0.99 -8.94
C LEU A 16 -0.23 -1.38 -8.63
N ARG A 17 -1.24 -0.82 -9.32
CA ARG A 17 -2.66 -1.06 -8.98
C ARG A 17 -3.03 -2.55 -8.86
N PRO A 18 -2.65 -3.45 -9.78
CA PRO A 18 -2.91 -4.88 -9.62
C PRO A 18 -2.21 -5.50 -8.40
N VAL A 19 -1.01 -5.04 -8.06
CA VAL A 19 -0.24 -5.49 -6.88
C VAL A 19 -0.94 -5.03 -5.59
N LEU A 20 -1.38 -3.78 -5.54
CA LEU A 20 -2.09 -3.21 -4.39
C LEU A 20 -3.46 -3.87 -4.20
N ASP A 21 -4.20 -4.10 -5.29
CA ASP A 21 -5.49 -4.81 -5.26
C ASP A 21 -5.31 -6.25 -4.76
N GLU A 22 -4.26 -6.95 -5.20
CA GLU A 22 -3.93 -8.28 -4.68
C GLU A 22 -3.57 -8.23 -3.19
N LEU A 23 -2.75 -7.26 -2.77
CA LEU A 23 -2.36 -7.07 -1.37
C LEU A 23 -3.61 -6.88 -0.48
N VAL A 24 -4.56 -6.05 -0.91
CA VAL A 24 -5.84 -5.86 -0.20
C VAL A 24 -6.61 -7.18 -0.04
N ARG A 25 -6.70 -8.00 -1.10
CA ARG A 25 -7.39 -9.30 -1.04
C ARG A 25 -6.68 -10.27 -0.09
N ILE A 26 -5.37 -10.49 -0.28
CA ILE A 26 -4.61 -11.44 0.56
C ILE A 26 -4.59 -10.98 2.03
N ARG A 27 -4.56 -9.67 2.27
CA ARG A 27 -4.68 -9.11 3.63
C ARG A 27 -6.02 -9.48 4.28
N ALA A 28 -7.12 -9.44 3.52
CA ALA A 28 -8.43 -9.86 4.02
C ALA A 28 -8.45 -11.37 4.33
N ASP A 29 -7.97 -12.21 3.41
CA ASP A 29 -7.90 -13.66 3.59
C ASP A 29 -7.01 -14.02 4.81
N ALA A 30 -5.86 -13.37 4.94
CA ALA A 30 -4.94 -13.56 6.06
C ALA A 30 -5.57 -13.15 7.41
N ALA A 31 -6.39 -12.10 7.43
CA ALA A 31 -7.09 -11.67 8.63
C ALA A 31 -8.18 -12.68 9.05
N GLU A 32 -8.89 -13.24 8.08
CA GLU A 32 -9.89 -14.29 8.32
C GLU A 32 -9.23 -15.59 8.82
N LEU A 33 -8.18 -16.05 8.16
CA LEU A 33 -7.38 -17.21 8.58
C LEU A 33 -6.78 -16.99 9.98
N ALA A 34 -6.26 -15.80 10.26
CA ALA A 34 -5.76 -15.47 11.61
C ALA A 34 -6.89 -15.51 12.66
N ALA A 35 -8.13 -15.22 12.28
CA ALA A 35 -9.27 -15.31 13.18
C ALA A 35 -9.74 -16.74 13.42
N SER A 36 -9.75 -17.59 12.40
CA SER A 36 -10.11 -19.01 12.52
C SER A 36 -9.12 -19.79 13.39
N LEU A 37 -7.81 -19.45 13.30
CA LEU A 37 -6.74 -20.12 14.03
C LEU A 37 -6.65 -19.75 15.53
N ARG A 38 -7.40 -18.75 16.00
CA ARG A 38 -7.46 -18.43 17.44
C ARG A 38 -8.23 -19.51 18.21
N PRO A 39 -7.95 -19.73 19.51
CA PRO A 39 -8.77 -20.62 20.34
C PRO A 39 -10.25 -20.20 20.31
N GLY A 40 -11.14 -21.13 19.91
CA GLY A 40 -12.56 -20.85 19.73
C GLY A 40 -12.92 -20.11 18.44
N GLY A 41 -11.97 -19.96 17.51
CA GLY A 41 -12.22 -19.49 16.15
C GLY A 41 -13.14 -20.45 15.39
N ARG A 42 -13.85 -19.91 14.39
CA ARG A 42 -14.69 -20.69 13.49
C ARG A 42 -13.86 -21.09 12.27
N ASP A 43 -14.05 -22.32 11.80
CA ASP A 43 -13.44 -22.78 10.56
C ASP A 43 -13.88 -21.90 9.38
N THR A 44 -12.99 -21.76 8.41
CA THR A 44 -13.19 -21.03 7.16
C THR A 44 -12.88 -21.95 5.98
N GLU A 45 -13.51 -21.69 4.84
CA GLU A 45 -13.21 -22.39 3.58
C GLU A 45 -11.83 -22.01 3.02
N LEU A 46 -11.18 -20.97 3.56
CA LEU A 46 -9.84 -20.53 3.18
C LEU A 46 -8.72 -21.47 3.65
N GLY A 47 -9.02 -22.46 4.49
CA GLY A 47 -8.04 -23.42 5.02
C GLY A 47 -7.61 -23.11 6.46
N GLY A 48 -6.33 -23.34 6.76
CA GLY A 48 -5.80 -23.24 8.12
C GLY A 48 -4.38 -22.71 8.18
N LEU A 49 -3.55 -23.32 9.03
CA LEU A 49 -2.19 -22.85 9.28
C LEU A 49 -1.30 -22.79 8.02
N PRO A 50 -1.33 -23.79 7.10
CA PRO A 50 -0.54 -23.73 5.87
C PRO A 50 -0.94 -22.56 4.97
N GLU A 51 -2.24 -22.33 4.77
CA GLU A 51 -2.76 -21.25 3.93
C GLU A 51 -2.48 -19.89 4.56
N TRP A 52 -2.57 -19.77 5.88
CA TRP A 52 -2.17 -18.56 6.59
C TRP A 52 -0.69 -18.24 6.37
N LYS A 53 0.18 -19.24 6.44
CA LYS A 53 1.62 -19.07 6.18
C LYS A 53 1.92 -18.69 4.73
N ALA A 54 1.19 -19.29 3.78
CA ALA A 54 1.29 -18.93 2.37
C ALA A 54 0.83 -17.47 2.13
N ALA A 55 -0.27 -17.05 2.75
CA ALA A 55 -0.77 -15.68 2.67
C ALA A 55 0.24 -14.68 3.25
N GLN A 56 0.87 -15.00 4.39
CA GLN A 56 1.95 -14.17 4.96
C GLN A 56 3.12 -14.01 4.00
N ALA A 57 3.63 -15.10 3.44
CA ALA A 57 4.73 -15.04 2.47
C ALA A 57 4.35 -14.23 1.22
N ARG A 58 3.11 -14.38 0.73
CA ARG A 58 2.62 -13.61 -0.41
C ARG A 58 2.51 -12.12 -0.12
N LEU A 59 2.08 -11.74 1.09
CA LEU A 59 2.06 -10.33 1.51
C LEU A 59 3.47 -9.74 1.53
N ASP A 60 4.45 -10.47 2.06
CA ASP A 60 5.85 -10.05 2.08
C ASP A 60 6.38 -9.81 0.65
N ASP A 61 6.10 -10.72 -0.29
CA ASP A 61 6.48 -10.57 -1.70
C ASP A 61 5.84 -9.34 -2.35
N LEU A 62 4.54 -9.11 -2.12
CA LEU A 62 3.81 -7.96 -2.68
C LEU A 62 4.33 -6.64 -2.10
N MET A 63 4.61 -6.60 -0.80
CA MET A 63 5.20 -5.42 -0.14
C MET A 63 6.61 -5.14 -0.68
N ALA A 64 7.42 -6.17 -0.89
CA ALA A 64 8.74 -6.03 -1.51
C ALA A 64 8.64 -5.52 -2.95
N ALA A 65 7.66 -5.98 -3.73
CA ALA A 65 7.42 -5.50 -5.08
C ALA A 65 7.07 -4.01 -5.13
N VAL A 66 6.25 -3.52 -4.19
CA VAL A 66 5.97 -2.07 -4.05
C VAL A 66 7.25 -1.30 -3.76
N GLN A 67 8.02 -1.73 -2.76
CA GLN A 67 9.25 -1.05 -2.34
C GLN A 67 10.33 -1.03 -3.44
N ALA A 68 10.39 -2.07 -4.28
CA ALA A 68 11.34 -2.15 -5.39
C ALA A 68 11.13 -1.05 -6.45
N THR A 69 9.95 -0.42 -6.50
CA THR A 69 9.69 0.72 -7.41
C THR A 69 10.27 2.04 -6.91
N GLY A 70 10.64 2.13 -5.63
CA GLY A 70 10.97 3.38 -4.95
C GLY A 70 9.77 4.07 -4.29
N ALA A 71 8.55 3.55 -4.46
CA ALA A 71 7.40 3.94 -3.66
C ALA A 71 7.51 3.42 -2.22
N GLU A 72 6.95 4.16 -1.27
CA GLU A 72 7.02 3.88 0.15
C GLU A 72 5.65 3.42 0.67
N LEU A 73 5.56 2.15 1.07
CA LEU A 73 4.36 1.64 1.73
C LEU A 73 4.37 2.05 3.21
N LYS A 74 3.62 3.10 3.55
CA LYS A 74 3.53 3.70 4.90
C LYS A 74 2.39 3.18 5.76
N GLY A 75 1.36 2.62 5.13
CA GLY A 75 0.18 2.08 5.80
C GLY A 75 -0.21 0.73 5.21
N PHE A 76 -0.71 -0.16 6.05
CA PHE A 76 -1.08 -1.53 5.65
C PHE A 76 -2.59 -1.78 5.65
N ALA A 77 -3.37 -1.11 6.50
CA ALA A 77 -4.83 -1.19 6.56
C ALA A 77 -5.39 0.12 7.14
N PRO A 78 -5.74 1.11 6.30
CA PRO A 78 -5.71 1.09 4.83
C PRO A 78 -4.28 1.08 4.27
N LEU A 79 -4.13 0.68 3.00
CA LEU A 79 -2.87 0.92 2.29
C LEU A 79 -2.64 2.42 2.15
N LEU A 80 -1.43 2.86 2.48
CA LEU A 80 -0.95 4.20 2.22
C LEU A 80 0.39 4.09 1.51
N VAL A 81 0.44 4.62 0.29
CA VAL A 81 1.62 4.57 -0.58
C VAL A 81 2.03 6.00 -0.89
N ASP A 82 3.26 6.33 -0.53
CA ASP A 82 3.87 7.62 -0.80
C ASP A 82 4.92 7.49 -1.91
N PHE A 83 4.98 8.47 -2.80
CA PHE A 83 6.00 8.60 -3.83
C PHE A 83 6.82 9.85 -3.52
N PRO A 84 8.10 9.70 -3.11
CA PRO A 84 9.00 10.84 -2.88
C PRO A 84 9.14 11.67 -4.14
N ALA A 85 8.91 12.98 -4.05
CA ALA A 85 8.86 13.88 -5.20
C ALA A 85 9.31 15.30 -4.82
N THR A 86 9.49 16.14 -5.83
CA THR A 86 9.65 17.59 -5.65
C THR A 86 8.48 18.31 -6.32
N LEU A 87 7.89 19.30 -5.63
CA LEU A 87 6.86 20.17 -6.18
C LEU A 87 7.32 21.63 -6.04
N GLY A 88 7.77 22.24 -7.14
CA GLY A 88 8.47 23.51 -7.09
C GLY A 88 9.86 23.33 -6.47
N ASP A 89 10.12 24.04 -5.37
CA ASP A 89 11.38 23.94 -4.59
C ASP A 89 11.22 23.09 -3.30
N ASP A 90 10.02 22.56 -3.04
CA ASP A 90 9.71 21.81 -1.83
C ASP A 90 9.77 20.29 -2.07
N ASP A 91 10.44 19.58 -1.16
CA ASP A 91 10.37 18.13 -1.06
C ASP A 91 9.02 17.70 -0.47
N VAL A 92 8.34 16.81 -1.19
CA VAL A 92 6.99 16.35 -0.87
C VAL A 92 6.88 14.84 -1.04
N LEU A 93 5.79 14.29 -0.50
CA LEU A 93 5.36 12.93 -0.74
C LEU A 93 4.02 12.99 -1.47
N LEU A 94 3.98 12.51 -2.70
CA LEU A 94 2.72 12.29 -3.42
C LEU A 94 2.06 11.08 -2.79
N CYS A 95 0.86 11.22 -2.23
CA CYS A 95 0.28 10.20 -1.38
C CYS A 95 -1.01 9.65 -1.98
N TRP A 96 -1.12 8.33 -2.02
CA TRP A 96 -2.32 7.59 -2.37
C TRP A 96 -2.72 6.72 -1.19
N ILE A 97 -3.98 6.82 -0.77
CA ILE A 97 -4.58 5.95 0.24
C ILE A 97 -5.60 5.03 -0.42
N GLU A 98 -5.71 3.80 0.08
CA GLU A 98 -6.73 2.85 -0.33
C GLU A 98 -8.12 3.49 -0.30
N GLY A 99 -8.79 3.50 -1.45
CA GLY A 99 -10.06 4.20 -1.65
C GLY A 99 -9.95 5.46 -2.51
N ASP A 100 -8.75 6.00 -2.74
CA ASP A 100 -8.55 7.04 -3.74
C ASP A 100 -8.63 6.47 -5.17
N ASP A 101 -9.33 7.18 -6.05
CA ASP A 101 -9.42 6.83 -7.47
C ASP A 101 -8.09 7.08 -8.21
N GLU A 102 -7.45 8.22 -7.96
CA GLU A 102 -6.22 8.68 -8.61
C GLU A 102 -5.19 9.24 -7.62
N LEU A 103 -3.95 9.39 -8.07
CA LEU A 103 -2.92 10.13 -7.35
C LEU A 103 -3.16 11.64 -7.49
N SER A 104 -4.02 12.18 -6.62
CA SER A 104 -4.48 13.58 -6.66
C SER A 104 -4.02 14.42 -5.48
N TRP A 105 -3.14 13.88 -4.62
CA TRP A 105 -2.78 14.53 -3.38
C TRP A 105 -1.30 14.38 -3.06
N TYR A 106 -0.81 15.30 -2.25
CA TYR A 106 0.53 15.27 -1.69
C TYR A 106 0.52 15.79 -0.25
N HIS A 107 1.60 15.57 0.48
CA HIS A 107 1.88 16.28 1.71
C HIS A 107 3.36 16.65 1.80
N ARG A 108 3.67 17.69 2.57
CA ARG A 108 5.05 18.01 2.91
C ARG A 108 5.59 17.00 3.91
N VAL A 109 6.90 16.76 3.87
CA VAL A 109 7.56 15.77 4.74
C VAL A 109 7.43 16.14 6.22
N ASP A 110 7.47 17.43 6.55
CA ASP A 110 7.38 17.95 7.93
C ASP A 110 5.97 17.89 8.53
N LEU A 111 4.92 17.83 7.70
CA LEU A 111 3.53 17.78 8.14
C LEU A 111 2.97 16.35 8.19
N GLY A 112 3.57 15.42 7.43
CA GLY A 112 3.07 14.06 7.27
C GLY A 112 1.69 14.00 6.61
N PHE A 113 1.11 12.79 6.56
CA PHE A 113 -0.17 12.53 5.89
C PHE A 113 -1.33 13.40 6.40
N ALA A 114 -1.33 13.82 7.68
CA ALA A 114 -2.35 14.73 8.21
C ALA A 114 -2.37 16.11 7.52
N GLY A 115 -1.25 16.50 6.89
CA GLY A 115 -1.10 17.74 6.13
C GLY A 115 -1.43 17.61 4.64
N ARG A 116 -2.18 16.58 4.24
CA ARG A 116 -2.53 16.28 2.84
C ARG A 116 -3.21 17.47 2.15
N ARG A 117 -2.77 17.77 0.92
CA ARG A 117 -3.28 18.84 0.05
C ARG A 117 -3.50 18.31 -1.37
N PRO A 118 -4.50 18.81 -2.11
CA PRO A 118 -4.71 18.41 -3.49
C PRO A 118 -3.51 18.85 -4.33
N LEU A 119 -3.16 18.07 -5.35
CA LEU A 119 -2.16 18.46 -6.33
C LEU A 119 -2.66 19.67 -7.15
N PRO A 120 -1.75 20.59 -7.54
CA PRO A 120 -2.09 21.76 -8.36
C PRO A 120 -2.65 21.41 -9.74
#